data_AF-A0A833G3B7-F1
#
_entry.id   AF-A0A833G3B7-F1
#
_cell.length_a   1.000
_cell.length_b   1.000
_cell.length_c   1.000
_cell.angle_alpha   90.00
_cell.angle_beta   90.00
_cell.angle_gamma   90.00
#
_symmetry.space_group_name_H-M   'P 1'
#
loop_
_entity.id
_entity.type
_entity.pdbx_description
1 polymer ?
#
loop_
_entity_poly.entity_id
_entity_poly.type
_entity_poly.pdbx_seq_one_letter_code
_entity_poly.pdbx_strand_id
1 'polypeptide(L)' 'MLSHDRIWAAIDTLADRHKLTPSGLARRAGLDPTTFNRSKRVAADGRERWPSTESISKI' A
#
# COMPACT_ATOMS: atom_id res chain seq x y z
N MET A 1 9.41 -6.71 -15.29
CA MET A 1 9.07 -5.27 -15.33
C MET A 1 8.27 -4.91 -14.08
N LEU A 2 8.34 -3.65 -13.66
CA LEU A 2 7.55 -3.11 -12.54
C LEU A 2 6.09 -2.93 -13.00
N SER A 3 5.13 -3.33 -12.16
CA SER A 3 3.70 -3.14 -12.40
C SER A 3 3.00 -2.72 -11.10
N HIS A 4 1.85 -2.04 -11.22
CA HIS A 4 1.06 -1.60 -10.07
C HIS A 4 0.73 -2.77 -9.15
N ASP A 5 0.19 -3.84 -9.73
CA ASP A 5 -0.20 -5.05 -9.00
C ASP A 5 0.97 -5.67 -8.22
N ARG A 6 2.17 -5.74 -8.83
CA ARG A 6 3.35 -6.28 -8.14
C ARG A 6 3.79 -5.44 -6.96
N ILE A 7 3.76 -4.11 -7.08
CA ILE A 7 4.10 -3.23 -5.96
C ILE A 7 3.07 -3.37 -4.83
N TRP A 8 1.78 -3.41 -5.17
CA TRP A 8 0.73 -3.60 -4.18
C TRP A 8 0.80 -4.96 -3.48
N ALA A 9 1.07 -6.03 -4.23
CA ALA A 9 1.28 -7.37 -3.67
C ALA A 9 2.53 -7.42 -2.76
N ALA A 10 3.58 -6.68 -3.09
CA ALA A 10 4.76 -6.57 -2.23
C ALA A 10 4.43 -5.86 -0.90
N ILE A 11 3.61 -4.81 -0.93
CA ILE A 11 3.12 -4.12 0.29
C ILE A 11 2.27 -5.07 1.14
N ASP A 12 1.37 -5.84 0.52
CA ASP A 12 0.56 -6.84 1.24
C ASP A 12 1.44 -7.92 1.88
N THR A 13 2.42 -8.42 1.14
CA THR A 13 3.39 -9.40 1.64
C THR A 13 4.21 -8.84 2.81
N LEU A 14 4.61 -7.57 2.75
CA LEU A 14 5.33 -6.91 3.83
C LEU A 14 4.47 -6.78 5.09
N ALA A 15 3.21 -6.39 4.94
CA ALA A 15 2.27 -6.32 6.05
C ALA A 15 2.11 -7.70 6.72
N ASP A 16 1.89 -8.75 5.91
CA ASP A 16 1.74 -10.14 6.38
C ASP A 16 2.98 -10.65 7.13
N ARG A 17 4.20 -10.38 6.61
CA ARG A 17 5.46 -10.73 7.30
C ARG A 17 5.59 -10.11 8.68
N HIS A 18 5.00 -8.93 8.87
CA HIS A 18 4.95 -8.25 10.17
C HIS A 18 3.71 -8.60 11.00
N LYS A 19 2.87 -9.55 10.55
CA LYS A 19 1.59 -9.91 11.16
C LYS A 19 0.63 -8.72 11.28
N LEU A 20 0.66 -7.83 10.28
CA LEU A 20 -0.18 -6.64 10.19
C LEU A 20 -1.11 -6.73 8.98
N THR A 21 -2.23 -6.01 9.06
CA THR A 21 -3.04 -5.68 7.88
C THR A 21 -2.41 -4.50 7.13
N PRO A 22 -2.78 -4.21 5.87
CA PRO A 22 -2.31 -3.01 5.17
C PRO A 22 -2.56 -1.71 5.96
N SER A 23 -3.71 -1.61 6.64
CA SER A 23 -4.00 -0.48 7.52
C SER A 23 -3.16 -0.49 8.81
N GLY A 24 -2.81 -1.68 9.33
CA GLY A 24 -1.90 -1.83 10.45
C GLY A 24 -0.47 -1.42 10.10
N LEU A 25 0.01 -1.81 8.92
CA LEU A 25 1.29 -1.39 8.37
C LEU A 25 1.34 0.14 8.19
N ALA A 26 0.28 0.74 7.63
CA ALA A 26 0.18 2.20 7.50
C ALA A 26 0.24 2.92 8.85
N ARG A 27 -0.54 2.47 9.86
CA ARG A 27 -0.49 3.04 11.21
C ARG A 27 0.90 2.93 11.84
N ARG A 28 1.54 1.76 11.71
CA ARG A 28 2.90 1.54 12.25
C ARG A 28 3.92 2.48 11.58
N ALA A 29 3.73 2.81 10.32
CA ALA A 29 4.55 3.73 9.54
C ALA A 29 4.23 5.21 9.77
N GLY A 30 3.29 5.55 10.68
CA GLY A 30 2.86 6.93 10.91
C GLY A 30 2.08 7.54 9.73
N LEU A 31 1.49 6.70 8.88
CA LEU A 31 0.67 7.10 7.75
C LEU A 31 -0.82 7.06 8.11
N ASP A 32 -1.65 7.71 7.29
CA ASP A 32 -3.10 7.54 7.35
C ASP A 32 -3.45 6.04 7.19
N PRO A 33 -4.32 5.46 8.04
CA PRO A 33 -4.63 4.03 8.01
C PRO A 33 -5.19 3.51 6.68
N THR A 34 -5.68 4.39 5.81
CA THR A 34 -6.24 4.00 4.51
C THR A 34 -5.22 3.99 3.39
N THR A 35 -3.99 4.44 3.64
CA THR A 35 -2.94 4.64 2.62
C THR A 35 -2.68 3.39 1.76
N PHE A 36 -2.71 2.20 2.37
CA PHE A 36 -2.45 0.93 1.68
C PHE A 36 -3.70 0.08 1.44
N ASN A 37 -4.90 0.61 1.71
CA ASN A 37 -6.15 -0.13 1.57
C ASN A 37 -6.45 -0.45 0.10
N ARG A 38 -7.03 -1.63 -0.16
CA ARG A 38 -7.38 -2.08 -1.52
C ARG A 38 -8.30 -1.11 -2.25
N SER A 39 -9.24 -0.48 -1.55
CA SER A 39 -10.16 0.54 -2.11
C SER A 39 -9.46 1.81 -2.58
N LYS A 40 -8.21 2.06 -2.18
CA LYS A 40 -7.41 3.22 -2.60
C LYS A 40 -6.47 2.91 -3.77
N ARG A 41 -6.34 1.65 -4.19
CA ARG A 41 -5.42 1.21 -5.25
C ARG A 41 -5.93 1.49 -6.67
N VAL A 42 -7.20 1.85 -6.78
CA VAL A 42 -7.83 2.28 -8.03
C VAL A 42 -8.37 3.69 -7.79
N ALA A 43 -8.06 4.61 -8.71
CA ALA A 43 -8.58 5.96 -8.68
C ALA A 43 -10.07 5.98 -9.06
N ALA A 44 -10.75 7.08 -8.73
CA ALA A 44 -12.18 7.23 -9.02
C ALA A 44 -12.52 7.15 -10.53
N ASP A 45 -11.54 7.42 -11.39
CA ASP A 45 -11.64 7.30 -12.84
C ASP A 45 -11.31 5.90 -13.38
N GLY A 46 -11.11 4.91 -12.50
CA GLY A 46 -10.84 3.52 -12.85
C GLY A 46 -9.37 3.20 -13.13
N ARG A 47 -8.46 4.19 -13.08
CA ARG A 47 -7.04 3.92 -13.31
C ARG A 47 -6.39 3.28 -12.10
N GLU A 48 -5.47 2.35 -12.35
CA GLU A 48 -4.59 1.83 -11.32
C GLU A 48 -3.76 2.98 -10.72
N ARG A 49 -3.65 3.00 -9.39
CA ARG A 49 -2.90 4.01 -8.66
C ARG A 49 -1.56 3.45 -8.22
N TRP A 50 -0.48 4.18 -8.47
CA TRP A 50 0.80 3.93 -7.81
C TRP A 50 0.78 4.44 -6.35
N PRO A 51 1.32 3.67 -5.39
CA PRO A 51 1.64 4.24 -4.09
C PRO A 51 2.69 5.33 -4.26
N SER A 52 2.63 6.38 -3.44
CA SER A 52 3.63 7.45 -3.49
C SER A 52 4.97 6.94 -2.96
N THR A 53 6.06 7.46 -3.51
CA THR A 53 7.42 7.16 -3.02
C THR A 53 7.57 7.50 -1.54
N GLU A 54 6.93 8.59 -1.08
CA GLU A 54 6.92 8.95 0.34
C GLU A 54 6.27 7.87 1.21
N SER A 55 5.13 7.31 0.79
CA SER A 55 4.46 6.25 1.56
C SER A 55 5.31 4.97 1.59
N ILE A 56 5.98 4.64 0.49
CA ILE A 56 6.88 3.49 0.41
C ILE A 56 8.10 3.69 1.32
N SER A 57 8.65 4.90 1.41
CA SER A 57 9.83 5.19 2.25
C SER A 57 9.60 5.01 3.76
N LYS A 58 8.33 4.93 4.20
CA LYS A 58 7.97 4.80 5.62
C LYS A 58 7.75 3.35 6.07
N ILE A 59 7.83 2.36 5.16
CA ILE A 59 7.57 0.94 5.43
C ILE A 59 8.76 0.04 5.17
#